data_AF-X0WSA9-F1
#
_entry.id   AF-X0WSA9-F1
#
_cell.length_a   1.000
_cell.length_b   1.000
_cell.length_c   1.000
_cell.angle_alpha   90.00
_cell.angle_beta   90.00
_cell.angle_gamma   90.00
#
_symmetry.space_group_name_H-M   'P 1'
#
loop_
_entity.id
_entity.type
_entity.pdbx_description
1 polymer ?
#
loop_
_entity_poly.entity_id
_entity_poly.type
_entity_poly.pdbx_seq_one_letter_code
_entity_poly.pdbx_strand_id
1 'polypeptide(L)'
;GDPYTITEAAVSDLTSKGYTVYRTPGWNSGGVHYTYANAVIMNDVVLMPTYNVSQDSTALAVFQTAFPDRMIVGVDCTSIITAAGAAHCIMDHVPAKVVEPTCDDGIQNQGEDKIDCGGPCPPCNCIVDGDCADGLFCNGAETCDAYGECQAGSDPCPGQMCDEDNDLCVDCLNDSDCDDGLYCNGAETCVGGSCQPGTAVDCDDGVACTDDSCNEGTDSCDNVANDANCDNGLYCDGAETCHVTLGCQSGTAIDCDDGVG
;
A
#
# COMPACT_ATOMS: atom_id res chain seq x y z
N GLY A 1 31.67 -62.35 -22.77
CA GLY A 1 32.22 -62.49 -21.41
C GLY A 1 31.05 -62.65 -20.48
N ASP A 2 31.10 -63.65 -19.61
CA ASP A 2 30.04 -63.84 -18.61
C ASP A 2 30.10 -62.69 -17.60
N PRO A 3 28.99 -61.98 -17.33
CA PRO A 3 28.97 -60.89 -16.36
C PRO A 3 29.30 -61.43 -14.97
N TYR A 4 30.16 -60.73 -14.22
CA TYR A 4 30.46 -61.08 -12.84
C TYR A 4 29.18 -60.92 -11.99
N THR A 5 28.86 -61.93 -11.19
CA THR A 5 27.87 -61.82 -10.11
C THR A 5 28.45 -60.91 -9.03
N ILE A 6 28.32 -59.59 -9.20
CA ILE A 6 28.59 -58.62 -8.12
C ILE A 6 27.69 -59.01 -6.95
N THR A 7 28.28 -59.14 -5.77
CA THR A 7 27.71 -59.81 -4.61
C THR A 7 26.40 -59.15 -4.16
N GLU A 8 25.36 -59.96 -3.98
CA GLU A 8 24.09 -59.54 -3.34
C GLU A 8 24.31 -58.81 -2.00
N ALA A 9 25.46 -59.05 -1.35
CA ALA A 9 25.92 -58.36 -0.16
C ALA A 9 26.00 -56.83 -0.32
N ALA A 10 26.50 -56.30 -1.44
CA ALA A 10 26.61 -54.85 -1.64
C ALA A 10 25.24 -54.17 -1.77
N VAL A 11 24.31 -54.86 -2.46
CA VAL A 11 22.93 -54.39 -2.57
C VAL A 11 22.24 -54.43 -1.21
N SER A 12 22.38 -55.54 -0.48
CA SER A 12 21.81 -55.65 0.87
C SER A 12 22.35 -54.59 1.83
N ASP A 13 23.64 -54.25 1.76
CA ASP A 13 24.25 -53.23 2.61
C ASP A 13 23.70 -51.82 2.27
N LEU A 14 23.73 -51.43 0.99
CA LEU A 14 23.22 -50.13 0.56
C LEU A 14 21.72 -49.96 0.83
N THR A 15 20.93 -51.00 0.55
CA THR A 15 19.50 -50.99 0.88
C THR A 15 19.24 -50.92 2.38
N SER A 16 20.04 -51.58 3.22
CA SER A 16 19.91 -51.46 4.69
C SER A 16 20.20 -50.06 5.22
N LYS A 17 20.97 -49.26 4.47
CA LYS A 17 21.25 -47.84 4.75
C LYS A 17 20.22 -46.89 4.14
N GLY A 18 19.14 -47.42 3.55
CA GLY A 18 18.05 -46.63 2.97
C GLY A 18 18.29 -46.14 1.54
N TYR A 19 19.37 -46.58 0.87
CA TYR A 19 19.62 -46.22 -0.52
C TYR A 19 18.78 -47.06 -1.48
N THR A 20 18.30 -46.42 -2.55
CA THR A 20 17.75 -47.12 -3.71
C THR A 20 18.91 -47.59 -4.59
N VAL A 21 18.94 -48.87 -4.93
CA VAL A 21 20.05 -49.49 -5.68
C VAL A 21 19.62 -49.80 -7.11
N TYR A 22 20.30 -49.18 -8.07
CA TYR A 22 20.14 -49.44 -9.50
C TYR A 22 21.33 -50.26 -10.02
N ARG A 23 21.06 -51.31 -10.82
CA ARG A 23 22.08 -52.23 -11.32
C ARG A 23 22.31 -52.04 -12.81
N THR A 24 23.56 -51.88 -13.20
CA THR A 24 23.98 -51.85 -14.61
C THR A 24 24.81 -53.10 -14.95
N PRO A 25 24.83 -53.53 -16.23
CA PRO A 25 25.68 -54.63 -16.65
C PRO A 25 27.17 -54.30 -16.47
N GLY A 26 28.01 -55.32 -16.31
CA GLY A 26 29.46 -55.14 -16.26
C GLY A 26 30.16 -56.45 -16.55
N TRP A 27 31.33 -56.39 -17.19
CA TRP A 27 32.09 -57.60 -17.55
C TRP A 27 33.59 -57.33 -17.61
N ASN A 28 34.36 -58.40 -17.53
CA ASN A 28 35.79 -58.38 -17.84
C ASN A 28 36.04 -59.14 -19.15
N SER A 29 36.92 -58.61 -19.99
CA SER A 29 37.40 -59.32 -21.18
C SER A 29 38.86 -58.97 -21.42
N GLY A 30 39.74 -59.98 -21.42
CA GLY A 30 41.17 -59.80 -21.69
C GLY A 30 41.87 -58.87 -20.68
N GLY A 31 41.41 -58.83 -19.44
CA GLY A 31 41.96 -57.92 -18.41
C GLY A 31 41.38 -56.51 -18.42
N VAL A 32 40.50 -56.19 -19.38
CA VAL A 32 39.79 -54.89 -19.44
C VAL A 32 38.45 -55.01 -18.74
N HIS A 33 38.15 -54.06 -17.84
CA HIS A 33 36.90 -53.99 -17.08
C HIS A 33 35.95 -52.98 -17.72
N TYR A 34 34.85 -53.46 -18.28
CA TYR A 34 33.82 -52.64 -18.89
C TYR A 34 32.73 -52.35 -17.85
N THR A 35 32.46 -51.07 -17.61
CA THR A 35 31.54 -50.64 -16.55
C THR A 35 30.82 -49.34 -16.91
N TYR A 36 29.50 -49.34 -16.77
CA TYR A 36 28.70 -48.13 -16.94
C TYR A 36 28.75 -47.20 -15.72
N ALA A 37 29.26 -47.68 -14.58
CA ALA A 37 29.34 -46.89 -13.35
C ALA A 37 30.40 -45.77 -13.42
N ASN A 38 31.29 -45.79 -14.42
CA ASN A 38 32.28 -44.74 -14.66
C ASN A 38 31.67 -43.54 -15.44
N ALA A 39 30.43 -43.20 -15.10
CA ALA A 39 29.65 -42.10 -15.68
C ALA A 39 29.97 -40.77 -14.99
N VAL A 40 29.72 -39.67 -15.70
CA VAL A 40 29.86 -38.30 -15.16
C VAL A 40 28.49 -37.67 -15.02
N ILE A 41 28.20 -37.17 -13.83
CA ILE A 41 26.88 -36.67 -13.46
C ILE A 41 27.00 -35.14 -13.30
N MET A 42 26.53 -34.40 -14.30
CA MET A 42 26.46 -32.93 -14.30
C MET A 42 25.04 -32.47 -13.96
N ASN A 43 24.84 -31.15 -13.79
CA ASN A 43 23.58 -30.54 -13.34
C ASN A 43 22.33 -31.17 -13.97
N ASP A 44 22.20 -31.09 -15.29
CA ASP A 44 21.02 -31.55 -16.03
C ASP A 44 21.29 -32.76 -16.94
N VAL A 45 22.55 -33.20 -17.03
CA VAL A 45 23.02 -34.22 -17.99
C VAL A 45 23.86 -35.27 -17.28
N VAL A 46 23.68 -36.54 -17.65
CA VAL A 46 24.57 -37.63 -17.25
C VAL A 46 25.27 -38.17 -18.50
N LEU A 47 26.60 -38.11 -18.53
CA LEU A 47 27.41 -38.75 -19.56
C LEU A 47 27.72 -40.18 -19.13
N MET A 48 27.02 -41.13 -19.76
CA MET A 48 27.20 -42.56 -19.50
C MET A 48 28.17 -43.15 -20.54
N PRO A 49 29.25 -43.84 -20.15
CA PRO A 49 30.13 -44.49 -21.12
C PRO A 49 29.37 -45.60 -21.87
N THR A 50 29.61 -45.76 -23.16
CA THR A 50 29.06 -46.82 -24.02
C THR A 50 30.18 -47.55 -24.74
N TYR A 51 29.93 -48.78 -25.18
CA TYR A 51 30.97 -49.66 -25.69
C TYR A 51 30.62 -50.36 -27.01
N ASN A 52 29.59 -49.86 -27.71
CA ASN A 52 29.07 -50.42 -28.96
C ASN A 52 28.64 -51.89 -28.82
N VAL A 53 27.97 -52.21 -27.70
CA VAL A 53 27.46 -53.54 -27.39
C VAL A 53 25.99 -53.52 -26.98
N SER A 54 25.31 -54.66 -27.03
CA SER A 54 23.88 -54.76 -26.68
C SER A 54 23.54 -54.27 -25.27
N GLN A 55 24.49 -54.38 -24.34
CA GLN A 55 24.36 -54.00 -22.93
C GLN A 55 24.19 -52.49 -22.74
N ASP A 56 24.59 -51.67 -23.72
CA ASP A 56 24.48 -50.22 -23.67
C ASP A 56 23.00 -49.79 -23.51
N SER A 57 22.09 -50.47 -24.22
CA SER A 57 20.65 -50.20 -24.15
C SER A 57 20.05 -50.46 -22.76
N THR A 58 20.47 -51.55 -22.10
CA THR A 58 20.06 -51.87 -20.72
C THR A 58 20.59 -50.84 -19.74
N ALA A 59 21.86 -50.44 -19.88
CA ALA A 59 22.47 -49.44 -19.01
C ALA A 59 21.79 -48.07 -19.15
N LEU A 60 21.50 -47.63 -20.38
CA LEU A 60 20.77 -46.39 -20.64
C LEU A 60 19.41 -46.38 -19.93
N ALA A 61 18.64 -47.46 -20.04
CA ALA A 61 17.33 -47.57 -19.38
C ALA A 61 17.44 -47.48 -17.85
N VAL A 62 18.45 -48.12 -17.27
CA VAL A 62 18.71 -48.07 -15.82
C VAL A 62 19.09 -46.66 -15.39
N PHE A 63 20.00 -45.99 -16.11
CA PHE A 63 20.40 -44.62 -15.80
C PHE A 63 19.23 -43.64 -15.93
N GLN A 64 18.38 -43.79 -16.95
CA GLN A 64 17.19 -42.95 -17.09
C GLN A 64 16.19 -43.17 -15.94
N THR A 65 16.08 -44.40 -15.44
CA THR A 65 15.25 -44.69 -14.26
C THR A 65 15.85 -44.08 -12.99
N ALA A 66 17.18 -44.12 -12.85
CA ALA A 66 17.90 -43.59 -11.69
C ALA A 66 17.92 -42.05 -11.65
N PHE A 67 17.92 -41.40 -12.82
CA PHE A 67 17.95 -39.95 -12.96
C PHE A 67 16.79 -39.49 -13.88
N PRO A 68 15.53 -39.55 -13.41
CA PRO A 68 14.36 -39.28 -14.24
C PRO A 68 14.35 -37.87 -14.83
N ASP A 69 14.89 -36.89 -14.11
CA ASP A 69 14.88 -35.47 -14.49
C ASP A 69 16.12 -35.04 -15.28
N ARG A 70 17.04 -35.96 -15.59
CA ARG A 70 18.28 -35.65 -16.32
C ARG A 70 18.30 -36.28 -17.70
N MET A 71 18.96 -35.59 -18.63
CA MET A 71 19.23 -36.12 -19.95
C MET A 71 20.40 -37.11 -19.89
N ILE A 72 20.16 -38.37 -20.28
CA ILE A 72 21.22 -39.38 -20.36
C ILE A 72 21.83 -39.38 -21.76
N VAL A 73 23.13 -39.09 -21.85
CA VAL A 73 23.88 -39.08 -23.11
C VAL A 73 24.93 -40.19 -23.08
N GLY A 74 24.81 -41.14 -24.00
CA GLY A 74 25.80 -42.18 -24.22
C GLY A 74 27.04 -41.62 -24.92
N VAL A 75 28.24 -41.84 -24.35
CA VAL A 75 29.52 -41.42 -24.93
C VAL A 75 30.34 -42.66 -25.25
N ASP A 76 30.75 -42.86 -26.51
CA ASP A 76 31.56 -44.01 -26.90
C ASP A 76 32.94 -43.94 -26.23
N CYS A 77 33.19 -44.91 -25.33
CA CYS A 77 34.41 -45.03 -24.56
C CYS A 77 35.21 -46.29 -24.95
N THR A 78 34.85 -46.95 -26.06
CA THR A 78 35.48 -48.20 -26.51
C THR A 78 36.99 -48.06 -26.68
N SER A 79 37.47 -46.89 -27.13
CA SER A 79 38.89 -46.64 -27.36
C SER A 79 39.68 -46.31 -26.10
N ILE A 80 39.04 -45.83 -25.03
CA ILE A 80 39.71 -45.38 -23.81
C ILE A 80 39.66 -46.42 -22.68
N ILE A 81 38.68 -47.31 -22.68
CA ILE A 81 38.47 -48.30 -21.60
C ILE A 81 39.66 -49.25 -21.40
N THR A 82 40.44 -49.48 -22.45
CA THR A 82 41.67 -50.29 -22.38
C THR A 82 42.79 -49.64 -21.56
N ALA A 83 42.70 -48.33 -21.31
CA ALA A 83 43.60 -47.59 -20.41
C ALA A 83 43.13 -47.64 -18.93
N ALA A 84 42.23 -48.58 -18.59
CA ALA A 84 41.67 -48.79 -17.25
C ALA A 84 40.82 -47.63 -16.69
N GLY A 85 40.16 -46.86 -17.57
CA GLY A 85 39.23 -45.79 -17.19
C GLY A 85 38.29 -45.40 -18.33
N ALA A 86 37.19 -44.73 -18.01
CA ALA A 86 36.26 -44.16 -18.98
C ALA A 86 36.03 -42.67 -18.70
N ALA A 87 34.81 -42.17 -18.94
CA ALA A 87 34.42 -40.78 -18.79
C ALA A 87 34.80 -40.19 -17.42
N HIS A 88 34.39 -40.81 -16.30
CA HIS A 88 34.65 -40.28 -14.95
C HIS A 88 36.13 -40.19 -14.61
N CYS A 89 36.97 -41.08 -15.15
CA CYS A 89 38.40 -41.08 -14.84
C CYS A 89 39.18 -39.92 -15.45
N ILE A 90 38.64 -39.22 -16.44
CA ILE A 90 39.34 -38.17 -17.20
C ILE A 90 38.67 -36.79 -17.07
N MET A 91 37.69 -36.67 -16.19
CA MET A 91 36.95 -35.43 -15.94
C MET A 91 36.99 -35.09 -14.45
N ASP A 92 36.88 -33.81 -14.15
CA ASP A 92 36.75 -33.32 -12.77
C ASP A 92 35.63 -32.27 -12.70
N HIS A 93 34.91 -32.25 -11.59
CA HIS A 93 33.82 -31.31 -11.39
C HIS A 93 34.35 -30.04 -10.74
N VAL A 94 33.99 -28.88 -11.30
CA VAL A 94 34.14 -27.60 -10.62
C VAL A 94 32.75 -27.17 -10.16
N PRO A 95 32.43 -27.26 -8.86
CA PRO A 95 31.13 -26.83 -8.36
C PRO A 95 30.91 -25.36 -8.67
N ALA A 96 29.72 -25.02 -9.18
CA ALA A 96 29.32 -23.63 -9.30
C ALA A 96 29.22 -23.01 -7.89
N LYS A 97 29.75 -21.80 -7.71
CA LYS A 97 29.47 -21.02 -6.50
C LYS A 97 27.98 -20.68 -6.53
N VAL A 98 27.23 -21.15 -5.53
CA VAL A 98 25.86 -20.66 -5.30
C VAL A 98 26.01 -19.19 -4.92
N VAL A 99 25.52 -18.29 -5.77
CA VAL A 99 25.38 -16.88 -5.42
C VAL A 99 24.02 -16.81 -4.74
N GLU A 100 24.03 -16.64 -3.42
CA GLU A 100 22.80 -16.40 -2.68
C GLU A 100 22.20 -15.07 -3.17
N PRO A 101 20.87 -14.99 -3.34
CA PRO A 101 20.21 -13.74 -3.68
C PRO A 101 20.58 -12.67 -2.66
N THR A 102 20.92 -11.47 -3.11
CA THR A 102 21.32 -10.36 -2.22
C THR A 102 20.13 -9.48 -1.89
N CYS A 103 19.02 -10.07 -1.43
CA CYS A 103 17.74 -9.37 -1.23
C CYS A 103 17.69 -8.44 0.00
N ASP A 104 18.84 -8.02 0.54
CA ASP A 104 18.93 -7.15 1.72
C ASP A 104 20.21 -6.28 1.65
N ASP A 105 20.79 -6.10 0.46
CA ASP A 105 22.09 -5.42 0.30
C ASP A 105 21.97 -3.97 -0.19
N GLY A 106 20.74 -3.52 -0.47
CA GLY A 106 20.43 -2.15 -0.85
C GLY A 106 20.84 -1.81 -2.28
N ILE A 107 21.11 -2.79 -3.13
CA ILE A 107 21.44 -2.57 -4.55
C ILE A 107 20.58 -3.44 -5.48
N GLN A 108 19.96 -2.82 -6.50
CA GLN A 108 19.21 -3.57 -7.50
C GLN A 108 20.14 -4.39 -8.41
N ASN A 109 20.20 -5.71 -8.23
CA ASN A 109 21.08 -6.61 -8.98
C ASN A 109 20.43 -7.99 -9.25
N GLN A 110 21.16 -8.95 -9.83
CA GLN A 110 20.72 -10.35 -9.99
C GLN A 110 19.36 -10.60 -10.69
N GLY A 111 18.84 -9.60 -11.41
CA GLY A 111 17.54 -9.67 -12.08
C GLY A 111 16.36 -9.25 -11.22
N GLU A 112 16.59 -8.53 -10.13
CA GLU A 112 15.56 -7.89 -9.30
C GLU A 112 14.75 -6.83 -10.07
N ASP A 113 13.47 -6.73 -9.74
CA ASP A 113 12.54 -5.77 -10.36
C ASP A 113 12.71 -4.36 -9.77
N LYS A 114 12.96 -4.27 -8.45
CA LYS A 114 13.33 -3.06 -7.68
C LYS A 114 14.46 -3.42 -6.70
N ILE A 115 14.95 -2.48 -5.88
CA ILE A 115 16.02 -2.77 -4.91
C ILE A 115 15.53 -3.85 -3.94
N ASP A 116 16.26 -4.96 -3.83
CA ASP A 116 16.01 -6.04 -2.87
C ASP A 116 14.67 -6.80 -3.04
N CYS A 117 13.95 -6.64 -4.16
CA CYS A 117 12.72 -7.39 -4.46
C CYS A 117 12.54 -7.72 -5.95
N GLY A 118 11.79 -8.78 -6.24
CA GLY A 118 11.58 -9.31 -7.58
C GLY A 118 12.70 -10.24 -8.07
N GLY A 119 12.49 -10.87 -9.22
CA GLY A 119 13.45 -11.84 -9.78
C GLY A 119 13.76 -13.02 -8.83
N PRO A 120 15.02 -13.18 -8.35
CA PRO A 120 15.37 -14.22 -7.37
C PRO A 120 14.93 -13.90 -5.92
N CYS A 121 14.46 -12.68 -5.66
CA CYS A 121 13.97 -12.21 -4.36
C CYS A 121 12.44 -12.34 -4.25
N PRO A 122 11.85 -12.18 -3.04
CA PRO A 122 10.41 -12.07 -2.89
C PRO A 122 9.81 -10.99 -3.81
N PRO A 123 8.58 -11.17 -4.31
CA PRO A 123 7.96 -10.20 -5.21
C PRO A 123 7.79 -8.84 -4.52
N CYS A 124 7.95 -7.76 -5.29
CA CYS A 124 7.71 -6.40 -4.83
C CYS A 124 6.21 -6.17 -4.56
N ASN A 125 5.89 -5.30 -3.59
CA ASN A 125 4.50 -4.89 -3.34
C ASN A 125 3.98 -3.96 -4.44
N CYS A 126 4.86 -3.18 -5.05
CA CYS A 126 4.55 -2.31 -6.19
C CYS A 126 5.71 -2.21 -7.18
N ILE A 127 5.40 -1.91 -8.45
CA ILE A 127 6.40 -1.62 -9.49
C ILE A 127 6.26 -0.17 -9.96
N VAL A 128 5.04 0.34 -10.04
CA VAL A 128 4.72 1.73 -10.40
C VAL A 128 3.83 2.37 -9.34
N ASP A 129 3.80 3.70 -9.27
CA ASP A 129 3.00 4.44 -8.29
C ASP A 129 1.51 4.06 -8.34
N GLY A 130 0.98 3.79 -9.55
CA GLY A 130 -0.41 3.38 -9.73
C GLY A 130 -0.77 2.03 -9.11
N ASP A 131 0.20 1.19 -8.76
CA ASP A 131 -0.06 -0.06 -8.04
C ASP A 131 -0.41 0.18 -6.55
N CYS A 132 -0.03 1.36 -6.03
CA CYS A 132 -0.20 1.73 -4.62
C CYS A 132 -1.48 2.48 -4.31
N ALA A 133 -2.26 2.87 -5.32
CA ALA A 133 -3.46 3.65 -5.13
C ALA A 133 -4.50 2.86 -4.33
N ASP A 134 -4.84 3.32 -3.12
CA ASP A 134 -5.87 2.68 -2.28
C ASP A 134 -7.29 3.18 -2.60
N GLY A 135 -7.39 4.19 -3.47
CA GLY A 135 -8.64 4.79 -3.92
C GLY A 135 -9.21 5.84 -2.96
N LEU A 136 -8.44 6.25 -1.97
CA LEU A 136 -8.74 7.40 -1.12
C LEU A 136 -8.01 8.63 -1.69
N PHE A 137 -8.73 9.74 -1.81
CA PHE A 137 -8.17 11.00 -2.30
C PHE A 137 -7.49 11.78 -1.16
N CYS A 138 -8.07 11.80 0.04
CA CYS A 138 -7.69 12.66 1.15
C CYS A 138 -6.41 12.26 1.88
N ASN A 139 -5.91 11.05 1.67
CA ASN A 139 -4.56 10.67 2.10
C ASN A 139 -3.49 11.01 1.05
N GLY A 140 -3.89 11.54 -0.11
CA GLY A 140 -3.04 11.96 -1.21
C GLY A 140 -2.50 10.82 -2.06
N ALA A 141 -1.95 11.19 -3.22
CA ALA A 141 -1.39 10.22 -4.16
C ALA A 141 -0.21 9.45 -3.56
N GLU A 142 -0.34 8.13 -3.49
CA GLU A 142 0.68 7.22 -3.02
C GLU A 142 1.75 7.01 -4.08
N THR A 143 2.96 6.70 -3.62
CA THR A 143 4.11 6.49 -4.50
C THR A 143 4.78 5.17 -4.19
N CYS A 144 5.30 4.53 -5.23
CA CYS A 144 6.04 3.30 -5.11
C CYS A 144 7.53 3.61 -5.01
N ASP A 145 8.14 3.33 -3.87
CA ASP A 145 9.54 3.65 -3.65
C ASP A 145 10.51 2.74 -4.43
N ALA A 146 11.80 2.95 -4.21
CA ALA A 146 12.86 2.19 -4.88
C ALA A 146 13.01 0.75 -4.37
N TYR A 147 12.43 0.41 -3.21
CA TYR A 147 12.42 -0.93 -2.60
C TYR A 147 11.13 -1.70 -2.94
N GLY A 148 10.24 -1.11 -3.75
CA GLY A 148 8.99 -1.75 -4.14
C GLY A 148 7.93 -1.72 -3.03
N GLU A 149 8.03 -0.74 -2.11
CA GLU A 149 7.06 -0.49 -1.04
C GLU A 149 6.21 0.75 -1.31
N CYS A 150 4.94 0.70 -0.92
CA CYS A 150 4.00 1.80 -1.10
C CYS A 150 4.13 2.82 0.02
N GLN A 151 4.38 4.06 -0.36
CA GLN A 151 4.47 5.20 0.53
C GLN A 151 3.17 6.01 0.44
N ALA A 152 2.55 6.24 1.60
CA ALA A 152 1.35 7.06 1.70
C ALA A 152 1.61 8.47 1.16
N GLY A 153 0.58 9.05 0.55
CA GLY A 153 0.61 10.43 0.09
C GLY A 153 0.63 11.45 1.22
N SER A 154 0.47 12.71 0.82
CA SER A 154 0.31 13.85 1.72
C SER A 154 -1.05 14.49 1.50
N ASP A 155 -1.60 15.12 2.55
CA ASP A 155 -2.85 15.89 2.50
C ASP A 155 -2.92 16.77 1.23
N PRO A 156 -3.86 16.47 0.31
CA PRO A 156 -4.01 17.20 -0.95
C PRO A 156 -4.73 18.54 -0.77
N CYS A 157 -5.34 18.82 0.39
CA CYS A 157 -6.18 19.99 0.64
C CYS A 157 -5.63 20.93 1.74
N PRO A 158 -4.44 21.55 1.57
CA PRO A 158 -3.90 22.46 2.59
C PRO A 158 -4.83 23.65 2.88
N GLY A 159 -5.35 23.71 4.11
CA GLY A 159 -6.22 24.81 4.56
C GLY A 159 -7.67 24.71 4.08
N GLN A 160 -8.06 23.58 3.52
CA GLN A 160 -9.43 23.23 3.17
C GLN A 160 -9.80 21.89 3.82
N MET A 161 -11.08 21.54 3.78
CA MET A 161 -11.51 20.20 4.15
C MET A 161 -11.53 19.31 2.92
N CYS A 162 -11.40 18.02 3.16
CA CYS A 162 -11.33 17.04 2.10
C CYS A 162 -12.62 16.21 2.08
N ASP A 163 -13.29 16.21 0.94
CA ASP A 163 -14.46 15.39 0.64
C ASP A 163 -14.02 14.15 -0.14
N GLU A 164 -14.02 13.00 0.52
CA GLU A 164 -13.65 11.72 -0.10
C GLU A 164 -14.69 11.19 -1.08
N ASP A 165 -15.96 11.51 -0.90
CA ASP A 165 -17.01 10.91 -1.75
C ASP A 165 -16.97 11.52 -3.16
N ASN A 166 -16.41 12.72 -3.30
CA ASN A 166 -16.34 13.48 -4.55
C ASN A 166 -14.91 13.78 -5.02
N ASP A 167 -13.88 13.33 -4.31
CA ASP A 167 -12.46 13.62 -4.60
C ASP A 167 -12.15 15.13 -4.71
N LEU A 168 -12.67 15.94 -3.78
CA LEU A 168 -12.59 17.40 -3.84
C LEU A 168 -12.14 18.05 -2.54
N CYS A 169 -11.39 19.14 -2.68
CA CYS A 169 -11.15 20.07 -1.58
C CYS A 169 -12.30 21.09 -1.52
N VAL A 170 -12.91 21.22 -0.34
CA VAL A 170 -14.08 22.05 -0.08
C VAL A 170 -13.83 22.94 1.14
N ASP A 171 -14.53 24.06 1.21
CA ASP A 171 -14.44 24.95 2.38
C ASP A 171 -15.26 24.39 3.56
N CYS A 172 -16.29 23.60 3.28
CA CYS A 172 -17.21 23.03 4.27
C CYS A 172 -17.73 21.65 3.87
N LEU A 173 -18.07 20.80 4.84
CA LEU A 173 -18.80 19.54 4.62
C LEU A 173 -20.21 19.61 5.21
N ASN A 174 -20.40 20.45 6.22
CA ASN A 174 -21.66 20.73 6.88
C ASN A 174 -21.72 22.18 7.36
N ASP A 175 -22.92 22.64 7.76
CA ASP A 175 -23.14 24.04 8.15
C ASP A 175 -22.28 24.50 9.33
N SER A 176 -21.95 23.62 10.27
CA SER A 176 -21.14 24.00 11.45
C SER A 176 -19.67 24.27 11.13
N ASP A 177 -19.19 23.81 9.99
CA ASP A 177 -17.83 24.10 9.53
C ASP A 177 -17.69 25.56 9.03
N CYS A 178 -18.82 26.22 8.75
CA CYS A 178 -18.87 27.58 8.23
C CYS A 178 -19.07 28.67 9.28
N ASP A 179 -19.34 28.29 10.53
CA ASP A 179 -19.61 29.22 11.62
C ASP A 179 -18.38 30.10 11.88
N ASP A 180 -18.48 31.39 11.54
CA ASP A 180 -17.41 32.36 11.73
C ASP A 180 -17.39 32.96 13.16
N GLY A 181 -18.32 32.51 14.01
CA GLY A 181 -18.50 32.95 15.38
C GLY A 181 -19.14 34.33 15.52
N LEU A 182 -19.71 34.89 14.44
CA LEU A 182 -20.48 36.12 14.48
C LEU A 182 -21.98 35.78 14.52
N TYR A 183 -22.68 36.35 15.50
CA TYR A 183 -24.11 36.16 15.65
C TYR A 183 -24.91 37.06 14.71
N CYS A 184 -24.47 38.30 14.48
CA CYS A 184 -25.29 39.32 13.83
C CYS A 184 -25.35 39.22 12.31
N ASN A 185 -24.34 38.66 11.65
CA ASN A 185 -24.42 38.31 10.21
C ASN A 185 -25.27 37.05 9.96
N GLY A 186 -25.64 36.35 11.04
CA GLY A 186 -26.48 35.17 11.02
C GLY A 186 -25.72 33.90 10.67
N ALA A 187 -26.30 32.75 11.00
CA ALA A 187 -25.66 31.45 10.78
C ALA A 187 -25.39 31.17 9.30
N GLU A 188 -24.13 30.88 8.99
CA GLU A 188 -23.67 30.44 7.67
C GLU A 188 -24.19 29.04 7.34
N THR A 189 -24.28 28.75 6.05
CA THR A 189 -24.70 27.42 5.56
C THR A 189 -23.69 26.88 4.55
N CYS A 190 -23.47 25.58 4.60
CA CYS A 190 -22.63 24.88 3.67
C CYS A 190 -23.45 24.43 2.46
N VAL A 191 -23.25 25.08 1.32
CA VAL A 191 -23.97 24.75 0.09
C VAL A 191 -22.97 24.37 -0.99
N GLY A 192 -22.97 23.08 -1.35
CA GLY A 192 -22.12 22.56 -2.43
C GLY A 192 -20.61 22.65 -2.13
N GLY A 193 -20.22 22.52 -0.86
CA GLY A 193 -18.81 22.58 -0.44
C GLY A 193 -18.26 23.99 -0.26
N SER A 194 -19.11 25.02 -0.31
CA SER A 194 -18.72 26.42 -0.06
C SER A 194 -19.61 27.06 1.00
N CYS A 195 -18.98 27.77 1.94
CA CYS A 195 -19.69 28.52 2.96
C CYS A 195 -20.41 29.73 2.36
N GLN A 196 -21.73 29.77 2.56
CA GLN A 196 -22.56 30.90 2.20
C GLN A 196 -22.79 31.77 3.44
N PRO A 197 -22.63 33.10 3.32
CA PRO A 197 -22.96 34.02 4.41
C PRO A 197 -24.40 33.82 4.90
N GLY A 198 -24.59 33.94 6.21
CA GLY A 198 -25.92 33.91 6.81
C GLY A 198 -26.80 35.10 6.41
N THR A 199 -28.05 35.04 6.84
CA THR A 199 -28.95 36.20 6.79
C THR A 199 -28.80 36.98 8.08
N ALA A 200 -28.43 38.25 7.98
CA ALA A 200 -28.24 39.12 9.13
C ALA A 200 -29.47 39.10 10.06
N VAL A 201 -29.22 39.00 11.36
CA VAL A 201 -30.27 38.96 12.38
C VAL A 201 -31.00 40.29 12.39
N ASP A 202 -32.31 40.23 12.19
CA ASP A 202 -33.19 41.39 12.31
C ASP A 202 -33.57 41.58 13.79
N CYS A 203 -33.09 42.68 14.37
CA CYS A 203 -33.32 43.02 15.78
C CYS A 203 -34.46 44.04 15.98
N ASP A 204 -35.12 44.49 14.91
CA ASP A 204 -36.26 45.41 15.03
C ASP A 204 -37.41 44.73 15.81
N ASP A 205 -37.76 45.28 16.96
CA ASP A 205 -38.83 44.74 17.81
C ASP A 205 -40.21 45.37 17.52
N GLY A 206 -40.26 46.24 16.52
CA GLY A 206 -41.44 46.97 16.09
C GLY A 206 -41.79 48.17 16.96
N VAL A 207 -40.97 48.52 17.95
CA VAL A 207 -41.17 49.68 18.82
C VAL A 207 -40.33 50.85 18.33
N ALA A 208 -40.95 51.78 17.59
CA ALA A 208 -40.22 52.88 16.94
C ALA A 208 -39.38 53.82 17.85
N CYS A 209 -39.48 53.70 19.18
CA CYS A 209 -38.68 54.50 20.11
C CYS A 209 -37.50 53.76 20.75
N THR A 210 -37.35 52.46 20.49
CA THR A 210 -36.15 51.72 20.90
C THR A 210 -35.06 51.95 19.85
N ASP A 211 -33.83 52.08 20.32
CA ASP A 211 -32.66 51.96 19.47
C ASP A 211 -32.30 50.47 19.41
N ASP A 212 -32.68 49.83 18.31
CA ASP A 212 -32.47 48.40 18.10
C ASP A 212 -31.09 48.17 17.49
N SER A 213 -30.29 47.33 18.16
CA SER A 213 -28.93 47.03 17.71
C SER A 213 -28.58 45.57 17.98
N CYS A 214 -27.78 44.98 17.09
CA CYS A 214 -27.27 43.63 17.30
C CYS A 214 -25.92 43.67 18.04
N ASN A 215 -25.77 42.84 19.07
CA ASN A 215 -24.60 42.81 19.95
C ASN A 215 -23.86 41.46 19.86
N GLU A 216 -22.68 41.49 19.23
CA GLU A 216 -21.75 40.35 19.08
C GLU A 216 -21.05 39.94 20.39
N GLY A 217 -21.07 40.78 21.43
CA GLY A 217 -20.46 40.45 22.71
C GLY A 217 -21.33 39.54 23.58
N THR A 218 -22.64 39.54 23.33
CA THR A 218 -23.64 38.79 24.10
C THR A 218 -24.49 37.86 23.25
N ASP A 219 -24.21 37.77 21.95
CA ASP A 219 -24.97 37.01 20.94
C ASP A 219 -26.48 37.28 21.04
N SER A 220 -26.84 38.57 21.10
CA SER A 220 -28.23 38.99 21.36
C SER A 220 -28.62 40.29 20.63
N CYS A 221 -29.93 40.46 20.46
CA CYS A 221 -30.51 41.75 20.09
C CYS A 221 -30.70 42.62 21.34
N ASP A 222 -30.14 43.82 21.30
CA ASP A 222 -30.26 44.83 22.33
C ASP A 222 -31.24 45.91 21.86
N ASN A 223 -32.38 46.00 22.55
CA ASN A 223 -33.43 46.97 22.25
C ASN A 223 -33.49 47.99 23.39
N VAL A 224 -32.79 49.11 23.23
CA VAL A 224 -32.60 50.07 24.32
C VAL A 224 -33.60 51.21 24.16
N ALA A 225 -34.46 51.44 25.16
CA ALA A 225 -35.39 52.57 25.15
C ALA A 225 -34.66 53.91 25.03
N ASN A 226 -35.09 54.75 24.10
CA ASN A 226 -34.56 56.09 23.89
C ASN A 226 -35.71 57.12 23.87
N ASP A 227 -35.83 57.87 24.97
CA ASP A 227 -36.86 58.90 25.15
C ASP A 227 -36.79 60.02 24.08
N ALA A 228 -35.60 60.29 23.52
CA ALA A 228 -35.44 61.30 22.48
C ALA A 228 -36.15 60.93 21.17
N ASN A 229 -36.39 59.64 20.92
CA ASN A 229 -37.14 59.17 19.76
C ASN A 229 -38.66 59.41 19.92
N CYS A 230 -39.11 59.81 21.11
CA CYS A 230 -40.51 60.09 21.43
C CYS A 230 -40.88 61.57 21.48
N ASP A 231 -39.91 62.47 21.37
CA ASP A 231 -40.15 63.92 21.45
C ASP A 231 -41.03 64.39 20.28
N ASN A 232 -42.25 64.82 20.60
CA ASN A 232 -43.20 65.33 19.62
C ASN A 232 -43.00 66.83 19.29
N GLY A 233 -42.02 67.47 19.94
CA GLY A 233 -41.68 68.89 19.79
C GLY A 233 -42.58 69.84 20.57
N LEU A 234 -43.50 69.34 21.40
CA LEU A 234 -44.39 70.13 22.26
C LEU A 234 -43.79 70.21 23.67
N TYR A 235 -43.69 71.44 24.19
CA TYR A 235 -43.04 71.67 25.49
C TYR A 235 -44.00 71.55 26.68
N CYS A 236 -45.30 71.72 26.47
CA CYS A 236 -46.27 71.93 27.55
C CYS A 236 -46.95 70.65 28.06
N ASP A 237 -46.83 69.53 27.36
CA ASP A 237 -47.37 68.21 27.72
C ASP A 237 -46.35 67.33 28.47
N GLY A 238 -45.17 67.87 28.76
CA GLY A 238 -44.13 67.19 29.54
C GLY A 238 -43.30 66.22 28.69
N ALA A 239 -42.11 65.86 29.19
CA ALA A 239 -41.20 64.99 28.46
C ALA A 239 -41.79 63.59 28.24
N GLU A 240 -41.81 63.14 27.00
CA GLU A 240 -42.21 61.80 26.61
C GLU A 240 -41.14 60.78 27.01
N THR A 241 -41.60 59.57 27.31
CA THR A 241 -40.71 58.46 27.70
C THR A 241 -40.97 57.27 26.80
N CYS A 242 -39.91 56.59 26.40
CA CYS A 242 -40.00 55.38 25.64
C CYS A 242 -40.22 54.18 26.56
N HIS A 243 -41.25 53.39 26.28
CA HIS A 243 -41.45 52.10 26.92
C HIS A 243 -41.16 50.98 25.93
N VAL A 244 -40.22 50.09 26.27
CA VAL A 244 -39.69 48.96 25.45
C VAL A 244 -40.71 47.96 24.89
N THR A 245 -42.00 48.14 25.16
CA THR A 245 -43.08 47.28 24.63
C THR A 245 -44.37 48.04 24.32
N LEU A 246 -44.55 49.24 24.87
CA LEU A 246 -45.76 50.04 24.71
C LEU A 246 -45.52 51.24 23.78
N GLY A 247 -44.27 51.47 23.35
CA GLY A 247 -43.87 52.62 22.56
C GLY A 247 -43.87 53.91 23.36
N CYS A 248 -43.86 55.03 22.65
CA CYS A 248 -43.83 56.36 23.25
C CYS A 248 -45.01 56.64 24.15
N GLN A 249 -44.72 56.97 25.40
CA GLN A 249 -45.68 57.41 26.39
C GLN A 249 -45.62 58.92 26.51
N SER A 250 -46.77 59.58 26.40
CA SER A 250 -46.87 61.03 26.60
C SER A 250 -46.45 61.43 28.00
N GLY A 251 -45.83 62.61 28.12
CA GLY A 251 -45.46 63.20 29.39
C GLY A 251 -46.66 63.62 30.25
N THR A 252 -46.35 64.07 31.46
CA THR A 252 -47.35 64.73 32.32
C THR A 252 -47.29 66.24 32.06
N ALA A 253 -48.42 66.82 31.65
CA ALA A 253 -48.54 68.25 31.40
C ALA A 253 -48.05 69.06 32.62
N ILE A 254 -47.21 70.06 32.35
CA ILE A 254 -46.68 70.93 33.40
C ILE A 254 -47.82 71.79 33.94
N ASP A 255 -48.01 71.76 35.26
CA ASP A 255 -48.94 72.64 35.95
C ASP A 255 -48.34 74.05 36.03
N CYS A 256 -48.91 74.97 35.24
CA CYS A 256 -48.49 76.37 35.18
C CYS A 256 -49.17 77.24 36.25
N ASP A 257 -49.85 76.65 37.25
CA ASP A 257 -50.46 77.41 38.34
C ASP A 257 -49.37 78.07 39.22
N ASP A 258 -49.25 79.39 39.13
CA ASP A 258 -48.32 80.20 39.90
C ASP A 258 -48.78 80.44 41.35
N GLY A 259 -49.95 79.91 41.71
CA GLY A 259 -50.53 80.01 43.05
C GLY A 259 -50.85 81.44 43.46
N VAL A 260 -50.91 82.39 42.52
CA VAL A 260 -51.25 83.79 42.80
C VAL A 260 -52.72 84.03 42.46
N GLY A 261 -53.57 83.74 43.44
CA GLY A 261 -54.98 84.16 43.50
C GLY A 261 -55.20 85.37 44.40
#